data_AF-A0A944DBM4-F1
#
_entry.id   AF-A0A944DBM4-F1
#
_cell.length_a   1.000
_cell.length_b   1.000
_cell.length_c   1.000
_cell.angle_alpha   90.00
_cell.angle_beta   90.00
_cell.angle_gamma   90.00
#
_symmetry.space_group_name_H-M   'P 1'
#
loop_
_entity.id
_entity.type
_entity.pdbx_description
1 polymer ?
#
loop_
_entity_poly.entity_id
_entity_poly.type
_entity_poly.pdbx_seq_one_letter_code
_entity_poly.pdbx_strand_id
1 'polypeptide(L)'
;MKPGDQVSVGSYGYERQIKNVAPGVIAPWSTDAINGSQLSIFAGALQGRLNDLQNKAEHPLTFTGNTNKDDDAITWKVEKIEKEALGEAKIEKTKDGKEYKYDAIVRKDSDGKWYEQK
;
A
#
# COMPACT_ATOMS: atom_id res chain seq x y z
N MET A 1 19.42 23.72 -29.23
CA MET A 1 20.73 23.49 -28.61
C MET A 1 21.81 24.01 -29.54
N LYS A 2 22.83 24.66 -29.00
CA LYS A 2 24.01 25.16 -29.70
C LYS A 2 25.14 24.13 -29.62
N PRO A 3 26.09 24.13 -30.56
CA PRO A 3 27.33 23.36 -30.40
C PRO A 3 28.01 23.71 -29.07
N GLY A 4 28.33 22.70 -28.26
CA GLY A 4 28.90 22.88 -26.91
C GLY A 4 27.90 22.70 -25.75
N ASP A 5 26.58 22.67 -26.01
CA ASP A 5 25.56 22.43 -24.97
C ASP A 5 25.50 20.96 -24.49
N GLN A 6 26.16 20.04 -25.21
CA GLN A 6 26.23 18.62 -24.88
C GLN A 6 27.66 18.13 -24.86
N VAL A 7 27.95 17.28 -23.88
CA VAL A 7 29.17 16.47 -23.86
C VAL A 7 28.76 15.04 -24.19
N SER A 8 29.23 14.52 -25.32
CA SER A 8 29.06 13.11 -25.64
C SER A 8 30.24 12.30 -25.13
N VAL A 9 29.95 11.20 -24.42
CA VAL A 9 30.97 10.26 -23.91
C VAL A 9 31.03 8.97 -24.75
N GLY A 10 30.33 8.90 -25.88
CA GLY A 10 30.29 7.73 -26.74
C GLY A 10 29.44 7.92 -28.00
N SER A 11 29.06 6.82 -28.61
CA SER A 11 28.09 6.75 -29.70
C SER A 11 27.11 5.60 -29.42
N TYR A 12 25.99 5.56 -30.11
CA TYR A 12 25.00 4.48 -29.97
C TYR A 12 25.66 3.09 -30.05
N GLY A 13 25.43 2.26 -29.02
CA GLY A 13 26.01 0.92 -28.89
C GLY A 13 27.48 0.89 -28.40
N TYR A 14 28.10 2.04 -28.20
CA TYR A 14 29.47 2.22 -27.70
C TYR A 14 29.52 3.32 -26.62
N GLU A 15 28.54 3.31 -25.72
CA GLU A 15 28.46 4.21 -24.58
C GLU A 15 29.56 3.89 -23.56
N ARG A 16 30.09 4.93 -22.90
CA ARG A 16 31.09 4.76 -21.84
C ARG A 16 30.48 5.00 -20.47
N GLN A 17 30.94 4.24 -19.49
CA GLN A 17 30.63 4.49 -18.09
C GLN A 17 31.50 5.62 -17.54
N ILE A 18 30.90 6.56 -16.82
CA ILE A 18 31.62 7.56 -16.02
C ILE A 18 31.79 6.98 -14.62
N LYS A 19 33.03 6.83 -14.15
CA LYS A 19 33.37 6.21 -12.86
C LYS A 19 33.91 7.25 -11.88
N ASN A 20 33.94 6.86 -10.59
CA ASN A 20 34.43 7.69 -9.48
C ASN A 20 33.67 9.02 -9.32
N VAL A 21 32.38 9.02 -9.66
CA VAL A 21 31.49 10.17 -9.46
C VAL A 21 31.03 10.19 -8.01
N ALA A 22 31.42 11.23 -7.27
CA ALA A 22 30.92 11.46 -5.92
C ALA A 22 29.40 11.74 -5.93
N PRO A 23 28.66 11.50 -4.84
CA PRO A 23 27.24 11.84 -4.77
C PRO A 23 27.01 13.35 -4.98
N GLY A 24 26.16 13.71 -5.95
CA GLY A 24 25.79 15.10 -6.21
C GLY A 24 24.71 15.63 -5.27
N VAL A 25 24.51 16.95 -5.21
CA VAL A 25 23.42 17.54 -4.42
C VAL A 25 22.05 17.18 -4.99
N ILE A 26 21.12 16.75 -4.13
CA ILE A 26 19.72 16.48 -4.51
C ILE A 26 18.85 17.67 -4.09
N ALA A 27 18.68 18.62 -5.00
CA ALA A 27 17.85 19.81 -4.82
C ALA A 27 17.29 20.31 -6.16
N PRO A 28 16.16 21.05 -6.20
CA PRO A 28 15.51 21.47 -7.45
C PRO A 28 16.38 22.31 -8.40
N TRP A 29 17.42 22.98 -7.88
CA TRP A 29 18.33 23.82 -8.64
C TRP A 29 19.66 23.15 -8.98
N SER A 30 19.90 21.93 -8.48
CA SER A 30 21.20 21.25 -8.61
C SER A 30 21.52 20.94 -10.08
N THR A 31 22.78 21.16 -10.46
CA THR A 31 23.34 20.79 -11.76
C THR A 31 24.40 19.69 -11.64
N ASP A 32 24.53 19.10 -10.45
CA ASP A 32 25.48 18.03 -10.18
C ASP A 32 25.06 16.73 -10.86
N ALA A 33 26.05 15.96 -11.32
CA ALA A 33 25.80 14.58 -11.72
C ALA A 33 25.42 13.73 -10.49
N ILE A 34 24.50 12.78 -10.68
CA ILE A 34 24.16 11.77 -9.67
C ILE A 34 24.88 10.45 -9.94
N ASN A 35 25.14 9.68 -8.89
CA ASN A 35 25.77 8.36 -9.02
C ASN A 35 24.82 7.20 -8.64
N GLY A 36 25.29 5.96 -8.83
CA GLY A 36 24.49 4.76 -8.59
C GLY A 36 24.02 4.57 -7.13
N SER A 37 24.80 4.98 -6.13
CA SER A 37 24.39 4.87 -4.72
C SER A 37 23.16 5.71 -4.40
N GLN A 38 23.03 6.89 -5.00
CA GLN A 38 21.87 7.77 -4.82
C GLN A 38 20.60 7.17 -5.43
N LEU A 39 20.72 6.60 -6.64
CA LEU A 39 19.61 5.89 -7.28
C LEU A 39 19.20 4.65 -6.47
N SER A 40 20.17 3.90 -5.93
CA SER A 40 19.90 2.73 -5.09
C SER A 40 19.13 3.08 -3.81
N ILE A 41 19.47 4.20 -3.15
CA ILE A 41 18.76 4.68 -1.97
C ILE A 41 17.30 5.01 -2.32
N PHE A 42 17.08 5.71 -3.43
CA PHE A 42 15.74 6.05 -3.89
C PHE A 42 14.92 4.79 -4.22
N ALA A 43 15.50 3.83 -4.95
CA ALA A 43 14.84 2.57 -5.29
C ALA A 43 14.46 1.77 -4.03
N GLY A 44 15.35 1.71 -3.03
CA GLY A 44 15.06 1.06 -1.75
C GLY A 44 13.89 1.72 -0.99
N ALA A 45 13.84 3.05 -0.96
CA ALA A 45 12.74 3.79 -0.33
C ALA A 45 11.40 3.54 -1.05
N LEU A 46 11.41 3.44 -2.38
CA LEU A 46 10.21 3.09 -3.15
C LEU A 46 9.75 1.65 -2.86
N GLN A 47 10.67 0.69 -2.82
CA GLN A 47 10.35 -0.70 -2.51
C GLN A 47 9.73 -0.85 -1.12
N GLY A 48 10.24 -0.14 -0.11
CA GLY A 48 9.66 -0.15 1.23
C GLY A 48 8.19 0.29 1.23
N ARG A 49 7.88 1.38 0.51
CA ARG A 49 6.49 1.85 0.36
C ARG A 49 5.60 0.85 -0.37
N LEU A 50 6.12 0.17 -1.39
CA LEU A 50 5.37 -0.86 -2.11
C LEU A 50 5.05 -2.06 -1.20
N ASN A 51 6.01 -2.49 -0.38
CA ASN A 51 5.79 -3.54 0.60
C ASN A 51 4.72 -3.14 1.63
N ASP A 52 4.74 -1.90 2.11
CA ASP A 52 3.71 -1.39 3.04
C ASP A 52 2.31 -1.41 2.41
N LEU A 53 2.20 -1.05 1.13
CA LEU A 53 0.93 -1.11 0.39
C LEU A 53 0.47 -2.55 0.20
N GLN A 54 1.38 -3.46 -0.13
CA GLN A 54 1.08 -4.89 -0.26
C GLN A 54 0.61 -5.47 1.08
N ASN A 55 1.32 -5.20 2.18
CA ASN A 55 0.95 -5.66 3.51
C ASN A 55 -0.42 -5.12 3.94
N LYS A 56 -0.78 -3.87 3.60
CA LYS A 56 -2.13 -3.33 3.84
C LYS A 56 -3.21 -3.97 2.98
N ALA A 57 -2.86 -4.44 1.79
CA ALA A 57 -3.79 -5.16 0.92
C ALA A 57 -4.00 -6.60 1.39
N GLU A 58 -2.96 -7.25 1.90
CA GLU A 58 -3.00 -8.62 2.43
C GLU A 58 -3.58 -8.69 3.86
N HIS A 59 -3.44 -7.62 4.65
CA HIS A 59 -4.01 -7.48 5.97
C HIS A 59 -5.00 -6.32 6.00
N PRO A 60 -6.28 -6.56 5.70
CA PRO A 60 -7.31 -5.52 5.83
C PRO A 60 -7.32 -4.95 7.25
N LEU A 61 -7.64 -3.66 7.37
CA LEU A 61 -7.75 -2.96 8.65
C LEU A 61 -8.60 -3.77 9.64
N THR A 62 -7.97 -4.31 10.69
CA THR A 62 -8.66 -5.01 11.77
C THR A 62 -9.17 -3.99 12.78
N PHE A 63 -10.48 -3.83 12.89
CA PHE A 63 -11.09 -3.07 13.98
C PHE A 63 -11.24 -3.98 15.20
N THR A 64 -10.34 -3.86 16.17
CA THR A 64 -10.53 -4.46 17.51
C THR A 64 -11.35 -3.49 18.36
N GLY A 65 -12.67 -3.59 18.29
CA GLY A 65 -13.57 -2.90 19.22
C GLY A 65 -13.90 -3.81 20.40
N ASN A 66 -13.33 -3.54 21.58
CA ASN A 66 -13.85 -4.12 22.82
C ASN A 66 -15.08 -3.33 23.26
N THR A 67 -16.28 -3.90 23.14
CA THR A 67 -17.53 -3.25 23.53
C THR A 67 -18.06 -3.70 24.89
N ASN A 68 -17.38 -4.60 25.61
CA ASN A 68 -17.96 -5.27 26.78
C ASN A 68 -17.14 -5.03 28.06
N LYS A 69 -17.85 -4.74 29.16
CA LYS A 69 -17.31 -4.53 30.52
C LYS A 69 -16.86 -5.83 31.22
N ASP A 70 -17.05 -6.98 30.58
CA ASP A 70 -16.68 -8.31 31.10
C ASP A 70 -15.83 -9.02 30.03
N ASP A 71 -14.67 -9.53 30.42
CA ASP A 71 -13.43 -9.82 29.66
C ASP A 71 -13.46 -10.89 28.53
N ASP A 72 -14.50 -10.95 27.70
CA ASP A 72 -14.53 -11.85 26.53
C ASP A 72 -14.29 -11.07 25.24
N ALA A 73 -13.02 -10.94 24.83
CA ALA A 73 -12.61 -10.23 23.62
C ALA A 73 -13.21 -10.85 22.34
N ILE A 74 -14.30 -10.25 21.84
CA ILE A 74 -14.86 -10.58 20.51
C ILE A 74 -13.88 -10.06 19.45
N THR A 75 -13.19 -10.97 18.76
CA THR A 75 -12.26 -10.64 17.68
C THR A 75 -12.98 -10.70 16.34
N TRP A 76 -13.13 -9.56 15.65
CA TRP A 76 -13.73 -9.49 14.30
C TRP A 76 -12.63 -9.60 13.25
N LYS A 77 -12.62 -10.67 12.45
CA LYS A 77 -11.76 -10.79 11.26
C LYS A 77 -12.59 -10.53 10.01
N VAL A 78 -12.18 -9.55 9.19
CA VAL A 78 -12.72 -9.34 7.85
C VAL A 78 -11.76 -10.02 6.88
N GLU A 79 -12.11 -11.22 6.42
CA GLU A 79 -11.19 -12.05 5.61
C GLU A 79 -11.20 -11.70 4.12
N LYS A 80 -12.23 -10.99 3.64
CA LYS A 80 -12.32 -10.58 2.24
C LYS A 80 -13.19 -9.34 2.06
N ILE A 81 -12.70 -8.35 1.33
CA ILE A 81 -13.52 -7.28 0.75
C ILE A 81 -13.52 -7.53 -0.76
N GLU A 82 -14.48 -8.32 -1.25
CA GLU A 82 -14.73 -8.43 -2.69
C GLU A 82 -15.34 -7.11 -3.14
N LYS A 83 -14.71 -6.49 -4.14
CA LYS A 83 -15.09 -5.19 -4.64
C LYS A 83 -16.27 -5.34 -5.61
N GLU A 84 -17.42 -5.78 -5.11
CA GLU A 84 -18.64 -5.86 -5.91
C GLU A 84 -19.76 -5.09 -5.17
N ALA A 85 -19.99 -3.87 -5.65
CA ALA A 85 -21.01 -2.92 -5.21
C ALA A 85 -20.86 -2.35 -3.78
N LEU A 86 -21.20 -1.07 -3.65
CA LEU A 86 -21.36 -0.38 -2.37
C LEU A 86 -22.38 -1.14 -1.49
N GLY A 87 -21.91 -1.88 -0.47
CA GLY A 87 -22.74 -2.22 0.68
C GLY A 87 -23.01 -3.70 0.96
N GLU A 88 -22.19 -4.64 0.50
CA GLU A 88 -22.30 -6.04 0.92
C GLU A 88 -21.04 -6.50 1.66
N ALA A 89 -21.20 -6.88 2.93
CA ALA A 89 -20.15 -7.47 3.76
C ALA A 89 -20.63 -8.83 4.27
N LYS A 90 -19.90 -9.91 3.95
CA LYS A 90 -20.12 -11.23 4.56
C LYS A 90 -19.42 -11.26 5.92
N ILE A 91 -20.18 -11.56 6.98
CA ILE A 91 -19.65 -11.63 8.35
C ILE A 91 -19.63 -13.10 8.77
N GLU A 92 -18.44 -13.68 8.85
CA GLU A 92 -18.25 -15.00 9.45
C GLU A 92 -17.98 -14.83 10.95
N LYS A 93 -18.83 -15.42 11.81
CA LYS A 93 -18.62 -15.44 13.27
C LYS A 93 -18.21 -16.83 13.71
N THR A 94 -17.06 -16.94 14.37
CA THR A 94 -16.67 -18.12 15.14
C THR A 94 -16.84 -17.83 16.63
N LYS A 95 -17.60 -18.66 17.34
CA LYS A 95 -17.71 -18.60 18.81
C LYS A 95 -17.44 -19.98 19.37
N ASP A 96 -16.49 -20.09 20.31
CA ASP A 96 -16.19 -21.32 21.05
C ASP A 96 -15.93 -22.55 20.16
N GLY A 97 -15.19 -22.38 19.06
CA GLY A 97 -14.84 -23.47 18.13
C GLY A 97 -16.01 -23.98 17.27
N LYS A 98 -17.17 -23.33 17.29
CA LYS A 98 -18.31 -23.62 16.40
C LYS A 98 -18.52 -22.49 15.40
N GLU A 99 -18.58 -22.86 14.12
CA GLU A 99 -18.95 -21.96 13.03
C GLU A 99 -20.43 -21.63 13.11
N TYR A 100 -20.75 -20.34 13.21
CA TYR A 100 -22.12 -19.86 13.00
C TYR A 100 -22.13 -19.07 11.70
N LYS A 101 -22.58 -19.73 10.63
CA LYS A 101 -22.79 -19.09 9.32
C LYS A 101 -24.09 -18.29 9.39
N TYR A 102 -23.96 -16.97 9.45
CA TYR A 102 -25.08 -16.06 9.30
C TYR A 102 -24.95 -15.36 7.94
N ASP A 103 -25.75 -15.79 6.96
CA ASP A 103 -25.88 -15.11 5.66
C ASP A 103 -26.79 -13.89 5.82
N ALA A 104 -26.32 -12.85 6.50
CA ALA A 104 -27.06 -11.59 6.63
C ALA A 104 -26.49 -10.55 5.67
N ILE A 105 -27.28 -10.16 4.66
CA ILE A 105 -26.98 -8.98 3.85
C ILE A 105 -27.39 -7.75 4.67
N VAL A 106 -26.41 -7.01 5.18
CA VAL A 106 -26.66 -5.82 6.00
C VAL A 106 -26.54 -4.56 5.14
N ARG A 107 -27.62 -3.78 5.03
CA ARG A 107 -27.65 -2.51 4.29
C ARG A 107 -27.74 -1.33 5.24
N LYS A 108 -27.37 -0.15 4.75
CA LYS A 108 -27.48 1.13 5.47
C LYS A 108 -28.76 1.84 5.02
N ASP A 109 -29.59 2.27 5.96
CA ASP A 109 -30.79 3.07 5.66
C ASP A 109 -30.43 4.53 5.31
N SER A 110 -31.44 5.31 4.93
CA SER A 110 -31.29 6.73 4.59
C SER A 110 -30.72 7.58 5.73
N ASP A 111 -30.83 7.10 6.98
CA ASP A 111 -30.39 7.78 8.19
C ASP A 111 -29.03 7.27 8.67
N GLY A 112 -28.43 6.34 7.93
CA GLY A 112 -27.11 5.80 8.21
C GLY A 112 -27.08 4.64 9.21
N LYS A 113 -28.22 4.06 9.60
CA LYS A 113 -28.28 2.88 10.48
C LYS A 113 -28.22 1.59 9.66
N TRP A 114 -27.57 0.58 10.22
CA TRP A 114 -27.46 -0.74 9.61
C TRP A 114 -28.70 -1.58 9.91
N TYR A 115 -29.24 -2.27 8.90
CA TYR A 115 -30.34 -3.22 9.05
C TYR A 115 -30.09 -4.50 8.24
N GLU A 116 -30.58 -5.62 8.74
CA GLU A 116 -30.55 -6.91 8.06
C GLU A 116 -31.70 -6.97 7.04
N GLN A 117 -31.36 -7.27 5.79
CA GLN A 117 -32.34 -7.50 4.74
C GLN A 117 -32.77 -8.98 4.77
N LYS A 118 -34.08 -9.22 4.97
CA LYS A 118 -34.69 -10.54 4.78
C LYS A 118 -34.83 -10.90 3.31
#